data_AF-A0A016S9Y8-F1
#
_entry.id   AF-A0A016S9Y8-F1
#
_cell.length_a   1.000
_cell.length_b   1.000
_cell.length_c   1.000
_cell.angle_alpha   90.00
_cell.angle_beta   90.00
_cell.angle_gamma   90.00
#
_symmetry.space_group_name_H-M   'P 1'
#
loop_
_entity.id
_entity.type
_entity.pdbx_description
1 polymer ?
#
loop_
_entity_poly.entity_id
_entity_poly.type
_entity_poly.pdbx_seq_one_letter_code
_entity_poly.pdbx_strand_id
1 'polypeptide(L)'
;MVKVRADSSKIDEKMGTITWVGIDEKANEDDTRRSDQEIIREVVLTSGNEDLIRELDAGRIIFHRHPVGKPRGPSGRGRIIKIRLAKEELRDALLSHMKSGRQSLTEQFVHSFARRDYTMEELNLDRALRKRAGDLNALEGKLIYIVRDFDIIKLKYPRELPRHLIGGSTTNSSNSSSGTNITRVTTRSQSRTLNHSSFATASHNQTAANEVLSPQVVRSQLPCSSSYLA
;
A
#
# COMPACT_ATOMS: atom_id res chain seq x y z
N MET A 1 15.28 -37.79 4.29
CA MET A 1 15.32 -37.10 5.60
C MET A 1 15.93 -35.70 5.47
N VAL A 2 15.32 -34.78 4.71
CA VAL A 2 15.86 -33.42 4.44
C VAL A 2 14.82 -32.30 4.62
N LYS A 3 13.53 -32.64 4.67
CA LYS A 3 12.42 -31.68 4.72
C LYS A 3 12.29 -30.95 6.08
N VAL A 4 12.58 -31.65 7.18
CA VAL A 4 12.43 -31.10 8.55
C VAL A 4 13.36 -29.91 8.83
N ARG A 5 14.61 -29.93 8.33
CA ARG A 5 15.58 -28.83 8.53
C ARG A 5 15.26 -27.58 7.73
N ALA A 6 14.68 -27.74 6.53
CA ALA A 6 14.28 -26.62 5.70
C ALA A 6 13.07 -25.89 6.33
N ASP A 7 12.13 -26.64 6.88
CA ASP A 7 10.96 -26.07 7.54
C ASP A 7 11.34 -25.40 8.88
N SER A 8 12.26 -25.97 9.66
CA SER A 8 12.77 -25.33 10.89
C SER A 8 13.48 -24.01 10.58
N SER A 9 14.35 -23.96 9.57
CA SER A 9 15.05 -22.72 9.21
C SER A 9 14.10 -21.59 8.78
N LYS A 10 13.02 -21.92 8.05
CA LYS A 10 11.99 -20.93 7.67
C LYS A 10 11.21 -20.43 8.88
N ILE A 11 10.92 -21.33 9.83
CA ILE A 11 10.25 -20.96 11.08
C ILE A 11 11.17 -20.06 11.91
N ASP A 12 12.45 -20.40 12.06
CA ASP A 12 13.42 -19.60 12.81
C ASP A 12 13.57 -18.19 12.21
N GLU A 13 13.61 -18.08 10.88
CA GLU A 13 13.62 -16.78 10.20
C GLU A 13 12.38 -15.94 10.51
N LYS A 14 11.20 -16.58 10.54
CA LYS A 14 9.94 -15.92 10.89
C LYS A 14 9.91 -15.48 12.35
N MET A 15 10.42 -16.32 13.25
CA MET A 15 10.51 -16.03 14.68
C MET A 15 11.43 -14.83 14.96
N GLY A 16 12.48 -14.60 14.16
CA GLY A 16 13.32 -13.41 14.29
C GLY A 16 12.78 -12.14 13.62
N THR A 17 11.63 -12.19 12.93
CA THR A 17 11.23 -11.13 11.99
C THR A 17 9.99 -10.35 12.42
N ILE A 18 10.09 -9.02 12.35
CA ILE A 18 8.97 -8.08 12.47
C ILE A 18 8.50 -7.70 11.07
N THR A 19 7.18 -7.63 10.88
CA THR A 19 6.54 -7.01 9.73
C THR A 19 5.96 -5.66 10.13
N TRP A 20 6.40 -4.60 9.48
CA TRP A 20 5.90 -3.24 9.64
C TRP A 20 5.07 -2.85 8.42
N VAL A 21 3.80 -2.50 8.66
CA VAL A 21 2.80 -2.28 7.61
C VAL A 21 2.33 -0.83 7.66
N GLY A 22 2.19 -0.16 6.50
CA GLY A 22 1.59 1.18 6.41
C GLY A 22 2.56 2.33 6.60
N ILE A 23 3.84 2.10 6.34
CA ILE A 23 4.80 3.19 6.12
C ILE A 23 4.83 3.46 4.62
N ASP A 24 4.60 4.71 4.24
CA ASP A 24 4.60 5.10 2.83
C ASP A 24 6.00 5.01 2.22
N GLU A 25 6.04 4.86 0.89
CA GLU A 25 7.27 4.88 0.12
C GLU A 25 7.53 6.28 -0.42
N LYS A 26 8.78 6.57 -0.77
CA LYS A 26 9.16 7.82 -1.44
C LYS A 26 9.03 7.65 -2.97
N ALA A 27 9.31 8.73 -3.70
CA ALA A 27 9.18 8.75 -5.15
C ALA A 27 10.09 7.74 -5.87
N ASN A 28 11.23 7.38 -5.25
CA ASN A 28 12.18 6.41 -5.79
C ASN A 28 12.67 5.44 -4.68
N GLU A 29 13.34 4.37 -5.11
CA GLU A 29 13.79 3.29 -4.23
C GLU A 29 14.91 3.75 -3.27
N ASP A 30 15.81 4.61 -3.72
CA ASP A 30 16.95 5.07 -2.91
C ASP A 30 16.50 5.97 -1.77
N ASP A 31 15.58 6.89 -2.03
CA ASP A 31 14.98 7.74 -1.01
C ASP A 31 14.10 6.93 -0.06
N THR A 32 13.40 5.91 -0.58
CA THR A 32 12.66 4.96 0.28
C THR A 32 13.62 4.22 1.21
N ARG A 33 14.75 3.73 0.69
CA ARG A 33 15.76 3.02 1.49
C ARG A 33 16.39 3.92 2.56
N ARG A 34 16.73 5.17 2.24
CA ARG A 34 17.25 6.15 3.21
C ARG A 34 16.22 6.45 4.29
N SER A 35 14.98 6.72 3.89
CA SER A 35 13.88 6.96 4.82
C SER A 35 13.64 5.76 5.72
N ASP A 36 13.68 4.53 5.18
CA ASP A 36 13.53 3.29 5.94
C ASP A 36 14.66 3.10 6.95
N GLN A 37 15.89 3.43 6.57
CA GLN A 37 17.03 3.38 7.47
C GLN A 37 16.89 4.37 8.63
N GLU A 38 16.42 5.58 8.37
CA GLU A 38 16.20 6.60 9.40
C GLU A 38 15.11 6.20 10.40
N ILE A 39 13.96 5.74 9.92
CA ILE A 39 12.86 5.32 10.82
C ILE A 39 13.25 4.11 11.65
N ILE A 40 14.02 3.16 11.11
CA ILE A 40 14.49 1.98 11.86
C ILE A 40 15.53 2.39 12.89
N ARG A 41 16.46 3.28 12.51
CA ARG A 41 17.44 3.84 13.44
C ARG A 41 16.73 4.54 14.60
N GLU A 42 15.74 5.38 14.34
CA GLU A 42 14.97 6.06 15.38
C GLU A 42 14.25 5.06 16.29
N VAL A 43 13.54 4.09 15.72
CA VAL A 43 12.81 3.07 16.49
C VAL A 43 13.72 2.29 17.42
N VAL A 44 14.92 1.93 16.97
CA VAL A 44 15.89 1.20 17.79
C VAL A 44 16.49 2.11 18.87
N LEU A 45 16.92 3.33 18.53
CA LEU A 45 17.53 4.24 19.51
C LEU A 45 16.53 4.65 20.60
N THR A 46 15.29 4.95 20.22
CA THR A 46 14.22 5.33 21.16
C THR A 46 13.76 4.17 22.03
N SER A 47 14.10 2.92 21.69
CA SER A 47 13.79 1.77 22.54
C SER A 47 14.57 1.78 23.86
N GLY A 48 15.71 2.49 23.91
CA GLY A 48 16.59 2.53 25.08
C GLY A 48 17.22 1.18 25.44
N ASN A 49 17.11 0.17 24.58
CA ASN A 49 17.65 -1.15 24.81
C ASN A 49 19.06 -1.26 24.21
N GLU A 50 20.06 -1.35 25.09
CA GLU A 50 21.48 -1.41 24.71
C GLU A 50 21.82 -2.58 23.80
N ASP A 51 21.13 -3.74 23.93
CA ASP A 51 21.37 -4.87 23.04
C ASP A 51 20.92 -4.56 21.62
N LEU A 52 19.74 -3.94 21.47
CA LEU A 52 19.22 -3.53 20.17
C LEU A 52 20.10 -2.46 19.52
N ILE A 53 20.60 -1.50 20.30
CA ILE A 53 21.51 -0.45 19.83
C ILE A 53 22.82 -1.08 19.34
N ARG A 54 23.40 -2.01 20.12
CA ARG A 54 24.63 -2.72 19.72
C ARG A 54 24.45 -3.56 18.46
N GLU A 55 23.31 -4.23 18.30
CA GLU A 55 22.99 -4.98 17.07
C GLU A 55 22.84 -4.06 15.86
N LEU A 56 22.27 -2.86 16.05
CA LEU A 56 22.15 -1.85 15.00
C LEU A 56 23.53 -1.32 14.58
N ASP A 57 24.37 -0.92 15.54
CA ASP A 57 25.71 -0.38 15.29
C ASP A 57 26.63 -1.41 14.64
N ALA A 58 26.46 -2.69 14.99
CA ALA A 58 27.17 -3.79 14.35
C ALA A 58 26.57 -4.21 12.98
N GLY A 59 25.50 -3.57 12.51
CA GLY A 59 24.88 -3.87 11.22
C GLY A 59 24.17 -5.22 11.15
N ARG A 60 23.79 -5.80 12.29
CA ARG A 60 23.15 -7.13 12.37
C ARG A 60 21.63 -7.08 12.28
N ILE A 61 21.03 -5.90 12.40
CA ILE A 61 19.61 -5.68 12.10
C ILE A 61 19.44 -5.53 10.59
N ILE A 62 18.85 -6.53 9.95
CA ILE A 62 18.64 -6.55 8.50
C ILE A 62 17.20 -6.14 8.22
N PHE A 63 16.99 -5.24 7.27
CA PHE A 63 15.65 -4.85 6.86
C PHE A 63 15.51 -4.63 5.36
N HIS A 64 14.31 -4.86 4.84
CA HIS A 64 13.99 -4.63 3.42
C HIS A 64 12.48 -4.50 3.19
N ARG A 65 12.09 -3.88 2.07
CA ARG A 65 10.71 -3.83 1.60
C ARG A 65 10.32 -5.14 0.91
N HIS A 66 9.07 -5.60 1.10
CA HIS A 66 8.55 -6.82 0.50
C HIS A 66 7.20 -6.59 -0.24
N PRO A 67 7.05 -7.09 -1.49
CA PRO A 67 8.07 -7.77 -2.29
C PRO A 67 9.18 -6.82 -2.76
N VAL A 68 10.37 -7.35 -3.04
CA VAL A 68 11.46 -6.57 -3.65
C VAL A 68 11.05 -6.08 -5.04
N GLY A 69 11.50 -4.89 -5.44
CA GLY A 69 11.10 -4.26 -6.69
C GLY A 69 10.89 -2.76 -6.57
N LYS A 70 10.14 -2.17 -7.50
CA LYS A 70 9.84 -0.73 -7.51
C LYS A 70 8.78 -0.38 -6.46
N PRO A 71 8.81 0.86 -5.93
CA PRO A 71 7.76 1.36 -5.07
C PRO A 71 6.39 1.24 -5.74
N ARG A 72 5.37 0.94 -4.94
CA ARG A 72 4.00 1.04 -5.42
C ARG A 72 3.72 2.53 -5.54
N GLY A 73 3.51 3.02 -6.76
CA GLY A 73 3.37 4.45 -7.06
C GLY A 73 2.31 5.17 -6.21
N PRO A 74 2.09 6.48 -6.44
CA PRO A 74 1.45 7.39 -5.48
C PRO A 74 0.02 7.03 -5.02
N SER A 75 -0.65 6.08 -5.67
CA SER A 75 -2.00 5.62 -5.30
C SER A 75 -2.02 4.26 -4.58
N GLY A 76 -0.87 3.59 -4.43
CA GLY A 76 -0.76 2.31 -3.76
C GLY A 76 -0.33 2.45 -2.30
N ARG A 77 -0.85 1.59 -1.43
CA ARG A 77 -0.27 1.41 -0.09
C ARG A 77 1.17 0.91 -0.25
N GLY A 78 2.11 1.61 0.41
CA GLY A 78 3.52 1.24 0.40
C GLY A 78 3.75 -0.23 0.77
N ARG A 79 4.81 -0.81 0.22
CA ARG A 79 5.23 -2.19 0.54
C ARG A 79 5.53 -2.34 2.03
N ILE A 80 5.33 -3.54 2.57
CA ILE A 80 5.66 -3.80 3.99
C ILE A 80 7.17 -3.78 4.17
N ILE A 81 7.64 -3.36 5.35
CA ILE A 81 9.05 -3.51 5.75
C ILE A 81 9.15 -4.78 6.58
N LYS A 82 10.12 -5.64 6.25
CA LYS A 82 10.53 -6.75 7.09
C LYS A 82 11.81 -6.37 7.82
N ILE A 83 11.83 -6.54 9.14
CA ILE A 83 12.98 -6.28 10.01
C ILE A 83 13.35 -7.61 10.67
N ARG A 84 14.52 -8.14 10.34
CA ARG A 84 15.06 -9.39 10.86
C ARG A 84 16.09 -9.09 11.94
N LEU A 85 15.89 -9.70 13.10
CA LEU A 85 16.79 -9.66 14.23
C LEU A 85 17.40 -11.05 14.46
N ALA A 86 18.57 -11.10 15.10
CA ALA A 86 19.28 -12.35 15.36
C ALA A 86 18.63 -13.23 16.44
N LYS A 87 17.94 -12.61 17.41
CA LYS A 87 17.31 -13.29 18.55
C LYS A 87 15.83 -12.94 18.64
N GLU A 88 15.01 -13.92 19.02
CA GLU A 88 13.58 -13.73 19.25
C GLU A 88 13.31 -12.71 20.37
N GLU A 89 14.07 -12.77 21.47
CA GLU A 89 13.94 -11.85 22.60
C GLU A 89 14.12 -10.39 22.18
N LEU A 90 15.08 -10.12 21.29
CA LEU A 90 15.32 -8.78 20.74
C LEU A 90 14.18 -8.35 19.82
N ARG A 91 13.66 -9.27 19.01
CA ARG A 91 12.47 -9.02 18.20
C ARG A 91 11.29 -8.64 19.08
N ASP A 92 11.07 -9.35 20.18
CA ASP A 92 9.94 -9.08 21.08
C ASP A 92 10.10 -7.79 21.86
N ALA A 93 11.30 -7.49 22.34
CA ALA A 93 11.61 -6.20 22.96
C ALA A 93 11.34 -5.04 21.99
N LEU A 94 11.85 -5.12 20.76
CA LEU A 94 11.64 -4.10 19.74
C LEU A 94 10.15 -3.98 19.35
N LEU A 95 9.47 -5.11 19.14
CA LEU A 95 8.06 -5.12 18.77
C LEU A 95 7.18 -4.55 19.89
N SER A 96 7.49 -4.84 21.15
CA SER A 96 6.82 -4.27 22.31
C SER A 96 6.95 -2.74 22.32
N HIS A 97 8.17 -2.23 22.09
CA HIS A 97 8.42 -0.79 21.95
C HIS A 97 7.63 -0.17 20.79
N MET A 98 7.65 -0.80 19.61
CA MET A 98 6.88 -0.31 18.45
C MET A 98 5.36 -0.32 18.70
N LYS A 99 4.87 -1.15 19.62
CA LYS A 99 3.44 -1.19 20.00
C LYS A 99 3.08 -0.16 21.08
N SER A 100 4.04 0.30 21.89
CA SER A 100 3.79 1.23 23.00
C SER A 100 3.46 2.65 22.52
N GLY A 101 4.02 3.05 21.38
CA GLY A 101 3.79 4.36 20.79
C GLY A 101 4.42 4.51 19.40
N ARG A 102 3.98 5.54 18.67
CA ARG A 102 4.62 5.95 17.42
C ARG A 102 5.81 6.85 17.72
N GLN A 103 6.87 6.66 16.96
CA GLN A 103 8.06 7.51 17.00
C GLN A 103 7.85 8.75 16.13
N SER A 104 8.71 9.76 16.26
CA SER A 104 8.49 11.07 15.64
C SER A 104 8.44 10.99 14.12
N LEU A 105 9.30 10.18 13.48
CA LEU A 105 9.30 10.04 12.02
C LEU A 105 8.10 9.26 11.49
N THR A 106 7.37 8.55 12.37
CA THR A 106 6.22 7.72 12.00
C THR A 106 4.90 8.20 12.56
N GLU A 107 4.91 9.35 13.23
CA GLU A 107 3.73 9.97 13.85
C GLU A 107 2.59 10.19 12.84
N GLN A 108 2.93 10.68 11.65
CA GLN A 108 1.98 10.92 10.55
C GLN A 108 1.32 9.64 10.01
N PHE A 109 1.96 8.47 10.16
CA PHE A 109 1.43 7.21 9.67
C PHE A 109 0.49 6.59 10.68
N VAL A 110 -0.67 7.21 10.89
CA VAL A 110 -1.69 6.78 11.87
C VAL A 110 -2.17 5.34 11.60
N HIS A 111 -2.13 4.90 10.34
CA HIS A 111 -2.53 3.56 9.92
C HIS A 111 -1.36 2.56 9.88
N SER A 112 -0.17 2.99 10.32
CA SER A 112 1.01 2.13 10.47
C SER A 112 0.90 1.29 11.72
N PHE A 113 1.34 0.04 11.63
CA PHE A 113 1.46 -0.87 12.77
C PHE A 113 2.51 -1.95 12.51
N ALA A 114 3.15 -2.42 13.59
CA ALA A 114 4.09 -3.52 13.56
C ALA A 114 3.48 -4.79 14.16
N ARG A 115 3.91 -5.96 13.65
CA ARG A 115 3.52 -7.28 14.13
C ARG A 115 4.63 -8.30 13.88
N ARG A 116 4.51 -9.49 14.46
CA ARG A 116 5.35 -10.64 14.09
C ARG A 116 5.14 -10.99 12.61
N ASP A 117 6.19 -11.45 11.93
CA ASP A 117 6.06 -12.00 10.58
C ASP A 117 5.41 -13.38 10.66
N TYR A 118 4.13 -13.41 10.31
CA TYR A 118 3.31 -14.61 10.38
C TYR A 118 3.72 -15.68 9.36
N THR A 119 3.44 -16.93 9.68
CA THR A 119 3.46 -18.04 8.71
C THR A 119 2.32 -17.89 7.70
N MET A 120 2.32 -18.74 6.66
CA MET A 120 1.26 -18.67 5.64
C MET A 120 -0.11 -19.07 6.22
N GLU A 121 -0.13 -20.04 7.13
CA GLU A 121 -1.30 -20.55 7.82
C GLU A 121 -1.89 -19.46 8.74
N GLU A 122 -1.03 -18.82 9.53
CA GLU A 122 -1.40 -17.67 10.36
C GLU A 122 -1.94 -16.51 9.51
N LEU A 123 -1.29 -16.17 8.38
CA LEU A 123 -1.79 -15.14 7.46
C LEU A 123 -3.17 -15.48 6.89
N ASN A 124 -3.43 -16.75 6.58
CA ASN A 124 -4.73 -17.19 6.06
C ASN A 124 -5.81 -17.05 7.13
N LEU A 125 -5.53 -17.45 8.37
CA LEU A 125 -6.43 -17.27 9.50
C LEU A 125 -6.74 -15.77 9.73
N ASP A 126 -5.71 -14.94 9.78
CA ASP A 126 -5.81 -13.49 9.98
C ASP A 126 -6.64 -12.81 8.86
N ARG A 127 -6.47 -13.25 7.61
CA ARG A 127 -7.30 -12.80 6.46
C ARG A 127 -8.75 -13.22 6.63
N ALA A 128 -9.02 -14.47 7.01
CA ALA A 128 -10.38 -14.97 7.22
C ALA A 128 -11.09 -14.20 8.34
N LEU A 129 -10.41 -13.93 9.44
CA LEU A 129 -10.92 -13.14 10.56
C LEU A 129 -11.22 -11.70 10.14
N ARG A 130 -10.32 -11.05 9.37
CA ARG A 130 -10.57 -9.68 8.90
C ARG A 130 -11.72 -9.61 7.93
N LYS A 131 -11.88 -10.61 7.07
CA LYS A 131 -13.06 -10.73 6.20
C LYS A 131 -14.33 -10.82 7.04
N ARG A 132 -14.37 -11.74 8.01
CA ARG A 132 -15.52 -11.92 8.91
C ARG A 132 -15.85 -10.65 9.71
N ALA A 133 -14.85 -9.97 10.26
CA ALA A 133 -15.02 -8.70 10.95
C ALA A 133 -15.57 -7.61 10.01
N GLY A 134 -15.07 -7.55 8.77
CA GLY A 134 -15.58 -6.68 7.73
C GLY A 134 -17.06 -6.94 7.41
N ASP A 135 -17.44 -8.22 7.26
CA ASP A 135 -18.83 -8.62 7.02
C ASP A 135 -19.75 -8.21 8.19
N LEU A 136 -19.31 -8.39 9.44
CA LEU A 136 -20.05 -7.92 10.62
C LEU A 136 -20.18 -6.40 10.67
N ASN A 137 -19.12 -5.66 10.33
CA ASN A 137 -19.17 -4.20 10.28
C ASN A 137 -20.11 -3.68 9.19
N ALA A 138 -20.15 -4.34 8.04
CA ALA A 138 -21.04 -3.99 6.95
C ALA A 138 -22.51 -4.18 7.35
N LEU A 139 -22.83 -5.25 8.08
CA LEU A 139 -24.18 -5.49 8.62
C LEU A 139 -24.61 -4.39 9.61
N GLU A 140 -23.69 -3.95 10.47
CA GLU A 140 -23.96 -2.90 11.45
C GLU A 140 -23.91 -1.48 10.85
N GLY A 141 -23.43 -1.33 9.62
CA GLY A 141 -23.18 -0.04 8.98
C GLY A 141 -22.07 0.79 9.63
N LYS A 142 -21.33 0.24 10.58
CA LYS A 142 -20.29 0.92 11.38
C LYS A 142 -19.08 0.03 11.63
N LEU A 143 -17.91 0.65 11.77
CA LEU A 143 -16.68 -0.02 12.19
C LEU A 143 -16.73 -0.28 13.70
N ILE A 144 -17.17 -1.49 14.06
CA ILE A 144 -17.36 -1.98 15.43
C ILE A 144 -16.38 -3.11 15.75
N TYR A 145 -16.14 -4.02 14.81
CA TYR A 145 -15.33 -5.21 14.97
C TYR A 145 -13.97 -5.04 14.30
N ILE A 146 -12.90 -5.36 15.02
CA ILE A 146 -11.53 -5.35 14.50
C ILE A 146 -10.83 -6.66 14.86
N VAL A 147 -9.76 -7.00 14.13
CA VAL A 147 -8.94 -8.19 14.45
C VAL A 147 -7.69 -7.77 15.21
N ARG A 148 -7.43 -8.42 16.34
CA ARG A 148 -6.20 -8.27 17.14
C ARG A 148 -5.79 -9.65 17.64
N ASP A 149 -4.51 -10.00 17.49
CA ASP A 149 -3.94 -11.26 17.99
C ASP A 149 -4.76 -12.52 17.64
N PHE A 150 -5.29 -12.57 16.41
CA PHE A 150 -6.18 -13.64 15.88
C PHE A 150 -7.56 -13.75 16.52
N ASP A 151 -8.01 -12.71 17.21
CA ASP A 151 -9.37 -12.61 17.74
C ASP A 151 -10.12 -11.41 17.14
N ILE A 152 -11.45 -11.56 17.03
CA ILE A 152 -12.34 -10.45 16.68
C ILE A 152 -12.74 -9.73 17.97
N ILE A 153 -12.29 -8.49 18.11
CA ILE A 153 -12.56 -7.63 19.25
C ILE A 153 -13.58 -6.56 18.87
N LYS A 154 -14.54 -6.31 19.77
CA LYS A 154 -15.50 -5.21 19.66
C LYS A 154 -14.90 -3.92 20.21
N LEU A 155 -14.92 -2.86 19.40
CA LEU A 155 -14.51 -1.52 19.78
C LEU A 155 -15.50 -0.90 20.76
N LYS A 156 -14.97 -0.24 21.79
CA LYS A 156 -15.76 0.55 22.75
C LYS A 156 -16.47 1.74 22.09
N TYR A 157 -15.79 2.35 21.11
CA TYR A 157 -16.30 3.51 20.37
C TYR A 157 -16.38 3.15 18.88
N PRO A 158 -17.58 2.80 18.38
CA PRO A 158 -17.82 2.57 16.95
C PRO A 158 -17.38 3.76 16.10
N ARG A 159 -16.82 3.49 14.92
CA ARG A 159 -16.49 4.53 13.94
C ARG A 159 -17.38 4.40 12.72
N GLU A 160 -17.57 5.50 12.00
CA GLU A 160 -18.27 5.45 10.72
C GLU A 160 -17.45 4.69 9.69
N LEU A 161 -18.12 3.90 8.85
CA LEU A 161 -17.46 3.27 7.71
C LEU A 161 -17.13 4.33 6.66
N PRO A 162 -16.01 4.19 5.92
CA PRO A 162 -15.73 5.03 4.76
C PRO A 162 -16.92 4.98 3.80
N ARG A 163 -17.56 6.13 3.60
CA ARG A 163 -18.60 6.28 2.58
C ARG A 163 -17.89 6.23 1.24
N HIS A 164 -17.94 5.08 0.57
CA HIS A 164 -17.69 5.06 -0.86
C HIS A 164 -18.77 5.94 -1.48
N LEU A 165 -18.40 7.15 -1.86
CA LEU A 165 -19.15 7.92 -2.85
C LEU A 165 -19.08 7.08 -4.12
N ILE A 166 -20.06 6.19 -4.28
CA ILE A 166 -20.41 5.65 -5.58
C ILE A 166 -20.76 6.90 -6.38
N GLY A 167 -19.86 7.28 -7.29
CA GLY A 167 -20.11 8.37 -8.23
C GLY A 167 -21.50 8.14 -8.82
N GLY A 168 -22.38 9.12 -8.62
CA GLY A 168 -23.77 9.01 -9.04
C GLY A 168 -23.84 8.72 -10.52
N SER A 169 -24.17 7.48 -10.87
CA SER A 169 -24.84 7.23 -12.14
C SER A 169 -26.23 7.85 -11.98
N THR A 170 -26.37 9.09 -12.44
CA THR A 170 -27.66 9.75 -12.67
C THR A 170 -28.54 8.82 -13.48
N THR A 171 -29.46 8.14 -12.81
CA THR A 171 -30.66 7.58 -13.43
C THR A 171 -31.52 8.76 -13.86
N ASN A 172 -31.31 9.23 -15.09
CA ASN A 172 -32.23 10.16 -15.72
C ASN A 172 -33.49 9.38 -16.13
N SER A 173 -34.50 9.42 -15.26
CA SER A 173 -35.88 9.11 -15.62
C SER A 173 -36.77 10.31 -15.33
N SER A 174 -37.44 10.74 -16.40
CA SER A 174 -38.69 11.50 -16.50
C SER A 174 -38.74 13.02 -16.27
N ASN A 175 -39.07 13.68 -17.38
CA ASN A 175 -40.16 14.64 -17.57
C ASN A 175 -39.91 16.15 -17.36
N SER A 176 -39.68 16.78 -18.50
CA SER A 176 -40.29 18.01 -19.02
C SER A 176 -41.36 18.70 -18.15
N SER A 177 -41.16 19.97 -17.85
CA SER A 177 -42.12 21.03 -18.18
C SER A 177 -41.48 22.42 -18.12
N SER A 178 -41.99 23.28 -18.99
CA SER A 178 -41.52 24.58 -19.44
C SER A 178 -41.56 25.69 -18.39
N GLY A 179 -40.66 26.67 -18.51
CA GLY A 179 -40.72 27.91 -17.75
C GLY A 179 -39.64 28.92 -18.16
N THR A 180 -40.00 29.81 -19.08
CA THR A 180 -39.27 31.02 -19.48
C THR A 180 -39.08 32.01 -18.33
N ASN A 181 -37.87 32.58 -18.14
CA ASN A 181 -37.60 34.01 -18.34
C ASN A 181 -36.19 34.48 -17.88
N ILE A 182 -35.51 35.08 -18.85
CA ILE A 182 -34.61 36.24 -18.86
C ILE A 182 -34.41 37.00 -17.53
N THR A 183 -33.15 37.34 -17.18
CA THR A 183 -32.65 38.73 -17.01
C THR A 183 -31.11 38.76 -16.98
N ARG A 184 -30.51 39.53 -17.90
CA ARG A 184 -29.10 39.95 -17.92
C ARG A 184 -28.91 41.06 -16.88
N VAL A 185 -27.80 41.04 -16.13
CA VAL A 185 -27.15 42.27 -15.66
C VAL A 185 -25.64 42.16 -15.88
N THR A 186 -25.14 43.11 -16.66
CA THR A 186 -23.75 43.40 -16.97
C THR A 186 -23.19 44.33 -15.90
N THR A 187 -22.02 44.02 -15.32
CA THR A 187 -21.06 45.05 -14.90
C THR A 187 -19.64 44.60 -15.27
N ARG A 188 -18.92 45.53 -15.89
CA ARG A 188 -17.58 45.45 -16.48
C ARG A 188 -16.69 46.44 -15.71
N SER A 189 -15.49 46.02 -15.33
CA SER A 189 -14.26 46.84 -15.13
C SER A 189 -13.12 45.81 -14.93
N GLN A 190 -12.27 45.47 -15.91
CA GLN A 190 -11.02 46.15 -16.32
C GLN A 190 -10.16 46.58 -15.10
N SER A 191 -8.86 46.31 -14.97
CA SER A 191 -7.83 45.66 -15.79
C SER A 191 -6.49 45.81 -15.03
N ARG A 192 -5.57 44.83 -15.10
CA ARG A 192 -4.15 45.10 -15.40
C ARG A 192 -3.31 43.83 -15.62
N THR A 193 -2.55 43.90 -16.70
CA THR A 193 -1.69 42.92 -17.37
C THR A 193 -0.22 43.18 -17.06
N LEU A 194 0.60 42.12 -16.96
CA LEU A 194 2.02 42.06 -17.36
C LEU A 194 2.30 40.57 -17.72
N ASN A 195 2.30 40.17 -18.99
CA ASN A 195 3.41 40.14 -19.96
C ASN A 195 4.73 39.56 -19.43
N HIS A 196 5.08 38.35 -19.87
CA HIS A 196 6.40 38.08 -20.44
C HIS A 196 6.33 37.01 -21.54
N SER A 197 7.04 37.33 -22.61
CA SER A 197 6.99 36.82 -23.97
C SER A 197 7.84 35.57 -24.22
N SER A 198 7.36 34.76 -25.17
CA SER A 198 8.11 33.75 -25.90
C SER A 198 9.13 34.39 -26.84
N PHE A 199 10.28 33.73 -27.02
CA PHE A 199 11.08 33.83 -28.25
C PHE A 199 11.32 32.40 -28.78
N ALA A 200 11.09 32.25 -30.07
CA ALA A 200 11.30 31.04 -30.86
C ALA A 200 12.20 31.36 -32.06
N THR A 201 12.56 30.30 -32.81
CA THR A 201 13.37 30.15 -34.04
C THR A 201 14.84 29.79 -33.77
N ALA A 202 15.46 28.80 -34.42
CA ALA A 202 15.26 28.19 -35.75
C ALA A 202 15.57 26.66 -35.73
N SER A 203 14.78 25.81 -36.39
CA SER A 203 14.93 25.27 -37.77
C SER A 203 16.19 24.41 -38.06
N HIS A 204 15.98 23.09 -38.19
CA HIS A 204 16.58 22.28 -39.25
C HIS A 204 15.70 21.06 -39.56
N ASN A 205 15.21 20.99 -40.80
CA ASN A 205 14.55 19.84 -41.40
C ASN A 205 15.62 18.89 -41.97
N GLN A 206 15.37 17.58 -41.87
CA GLN A 206 15.71 16.67 -42.97
C GLN A 206 14.72 15.50 -43.02
N THR A 207 14.15 15.35 -44.21
CA THR A 207 13.15 14.39 -44.63
C THR A 207 13.84 13.20 -45.27
N ALA A 208 13.41 11.97 -44.96
CA ALA A 208 13.47 10.86 -45.91
C ALA A 208 12.36 9.86 -45.58
N ALA A 209 11.44 9.70 -46.52
CA ALA A 209 10.41 8.68 -46.56
C ALA A 209 10.99 7.35 -47.05
N ASN A 210 10.33 6.24 -46.67
CA ASN A 210 10.07 5.03 -47.47
C ASN A 210 9.26 4.08 -46.56
N GLU A 211 7.95 4.00 -46.78
CA GLU A 211 7.25 2.96 -47.56
C GLU A 211 7.02 1.64 -46.81
N VAL A 212 5.74 1.42 -46.49
CA VAL A 212 4.93 0.21 -46.73
C VAL A 212 5.57 -1.16 -46.47
N LEU A 213 5.04 -1.90 -45.48
CA LEU A 213 4.40 -3.22 -45.68
C LEU A 213 3.85 -3.79 -44.34
N SER A 214 2.54 -4.00 -44.28
CA SER A 214 1.90 -5.11 -43.53
C SER A 214 1.84 -6.33 -44.50
N PRO A 215 1.76 -7.62 -44.06
CA PRO A 215 0.56 -8.18 -43.39
C PRO A 215 0.74 -9.46 -42.52
N GLN A 216 -0.43 -9.99 -42.07
CA GLN A 216 -0.76 -11.35 -41.56
C GLN A 216 -0.43 -11.61 -40.08
N VAL A 217 -1.37 -11.78 -39.13
CA VAL A 217 -2.57 -12.63 -39.02
C VAL A 217 -2.31 -14.10 -39.34
N VAL A 218 -2.03 -14.88 -38.28
CA VAL A 218 -2.32 -16.32 -38.25
C VAL A 218 -3.13 -16.62 -36.99
N ARG A 219 -4.43 -16.86 -37.21
CA ARG A 219 -5.29 -17.64 -36.33
C ARG A 219 -4.86 -19.10 -36.43
N SER A 220 -4.70 -19.79 -35.31
CA SER A 220 -4.89 -21.24 -35.25
C SER A 220 -5.83 -21.56 -34.09
N GLN A 221 -7.01 -22.05 -34.47
CA GLN A 221 -8.06 -22.56 -33.60
C GLN A 221 -7.69 -23.94 -33.04
N LEU A 222 -8.34 -24.25 -31.91
CA LEU A 222 -8.47 -25.55 -31.26
C LEU A 222 -8.90 -26.68 -32.21
N PRO A 223 -8.82 -27.94 -31.74
CA PRO A 223 -10.10 -28.61 -31.54
C PRO A 223 -10.25 -29.28 -30.17
N CYS A 224 -11.47 -29.14 -29.64
CA CYS A 224 -12.06 -30.05 -28.67
C CYS A 224 -12.07 -31.48 -29.22
N SER A 225 -11.86 -32.46 -28.36
CA SER A 225 -12.39 -33.80 -28.57
C SER A 225 -12.89 -34.34 -27.23
N SER A 226 -14.20 -34.37 -27.15
CA SER A 226 -15.02 -35.12 -26.21
C SER A 226 -15.11 -36.55 -26.72
N SER A 227 -14.87 -37.54 -25.85
CA SER A 227 -15.35 -38.90 -26.07
C SER A 227 -15.89 -39.46 -24.77
N TYR A 228 -17.21 -39.57 -24.74
CA TYR A 228 -18.00 -40.47 -23.90
C TYR A 228 -17.68 -41.94 -24.24
N LEU A 229 -17.90 -42.80 -23.24
CA LEU A 229 -18.21 -44.25 -23.21
C LEU A 229 -17.40 -44.84 -22.04
N ALA A 230 -17.89 -45.71 -21.18
CA ALA A 230 -19.19 -46.31 -20.89
C ALA A 230 -18.98 -47.02 -19.53
#